data_AF-A0A7V5VZB0-F1
#
_entry.id   AF-A0A7V5VZB0-F1
#
_cell.length_a   1.000
_cell.length_b   1.000
_cell.length_c   1.000
_cell.angle_alpha   90.00
_cell.angle_beta   90.00
_cell.angle_gamma   90.00
#
_symmetry.space_group_name_H-M   'P 1'
#
loop_
_entity.id
_entity.type
_entity.pdbx_description
1 polymer ?
#
loop_
_entity_poly.entity_id
_entity_poly.type
_entity_poly.pdbx_seq_one_letter_code
_entity_poly.pdbx_strand_id
1 'polypeptide(L)'
;MIVDAKRKYKAYPNLVKQMKTSYLESEYEKSGSISYFLKDYYEFFINYLIKIFPFRKKSLKILDMQTPSPLDYIVELTYNFKQDEIKIINEILNSKNWEKKPESIQ
;
A
#
# COMPACT_ATOMS: atom_id res chain seq x y z
N MET A 1 -8.04 12.45 13.65
CA MET A 1 -9.13 11.92 12.79
C MET A 1 -9.20 12.58 11.40
N ILE A 2 -9.61 13.84 11.22
CA ILE A 2 -9.66 14.48 9.87
C ILE A 2 -8.26 14.76 9.29
N VAL A 3 -7.31 15.17 10.14
CA VAL A 3 -5.93 15.48 9.72
C VAL A 3 -5.19 14.23 9.25
N ASP A 4 -5.37 13.10 9.94
CA ASP A 4 -4.77 11.81 9.58
C ASP A 4 -5.36 11.27 8.28
N ALA A 5 -6.68 11.40 8.10
CA ALA A 5 -7.34 11.09 6.83
C ALA A 5 -6.80 11.96 5.68
N LYS A 6 -6.67 13.28 5.88
CA LYS A 6 -6.11 14.19 4.86
C LYS A 6 -4.66 13.84 4.49
N ARG A 7 -3.82 13.45 5.46
CA ARG A 7 -2.44 13.00 5.18
C ARG A 7 -2.41 11.67 4.44
N LYS A 8 -3.20 10.68 4.90
CA LYS A 8 -3.31 9.35 4.31
C LYS A 8 -3.80 9.38 2.86
N TYR A 9 -4.80 10.23 2.57
CA TYR A 9 -5.39 10.36 1.24
C TYR A 9 -4.76 11.48 0.40
N LYS A 10 -3.70 12.16 0.86
CA LYS A 10 -3.04 13.25 0.10
C LYS A 10 -2.51 12.78 -1.26
N ALA A 11 -2.04 11.54 -1.33
CA ALA A 11 -1.54 10.92 -2.56
C ALA A 11 -2.65 10.31 -3.43
N TYR A 12 -3.87 10.16 -2.89
CA TYR A 12 -4.98 9.49 -3.54
C TYR A 12 -5.46 10.22 -4.82
N PRO A 13 -5.54 11.57 -4.90
CA PRO A 13 -5.86 12.24 -6.15
C PRO A 13 -4.86 11.96 -7.28
N ASN A 14 -3.56 11.87 -6.95
CA ASN A 14 -2.53 11.52 -7.93
C ASN A 14 -2.63 10.05 -8.36
N LEU A 15 -2.99 9.16 -7.44
CA LEU A 15 -3.28 7.76 -7.70
C LEU A 15 -4.44 7.65 -8.71
N VAL A 16 -5.58 8.30 -8.43
CA VAL A 16 -6.74 8.34 -9.32
C VAL A 16 -6.39 8.96 -10.68
N LYS A 17 -5.62 10.05 -10.69
CA LYS A 17 -5.17 10.68 -11.95
C LYS A 17 -4.32 9.71 -12.79
N GLN A 18 -3.40 8.97 -12.17
CA GLN A 18 -2.58 7.98 -12.87
C GLN A 18 -3.42 6.81 -13.39
N MET A 19 -4.44 6.36 -12.64
CA MET A 19 -5.41 5.35 -13.11
C MET A 19 -6.16 5.86 -14.34
N LYS A 20 -6.72 7.07 -14.27
CA LYS A 20 -7.45 7.69 -15.39
C LYS A 20 -6.59 7.95 -16.62
N THR A 21 -5.31 8.25 -16.44
CA THR A 21 -4.39 8.55 -17.56
C THR A 21 -3.86 7.26 -18.21
N SER A 22 -3.64 6.20 -17.40
CA SER A 22 -3.07 4.94 -17.88
C SER A 22 -4.15 3.98 -18.42
N TYR A 23 -5.42 4.19 -18.06
CA TYR A 23 -6.54 3.34 -18.47
C TYR A 23 -7.73 4.17 -18.95
N LEU A 24 -8.39 3.66 -20.00
CA LEU A 24 -9.63 4.18 -20.57
C LEU A 24 -10.65 4.45 -19.45
N GLU A 25 -10.85 5.73 -19.14
CA GLU A 25 -11.80 6.29 -18.16
C GLU A 25 -13.17 5.59 -18.18
N SER A 26 -13.57 5.07 -19.34
CA SER A 26 -14.79 4.31 -19.57
C SER A 26 -14.96 3.02 -18.74
N GLU A 27 -13.91 2.29 -18.37
CA GLU A 27 -14.08 1.05 -17.58
C GLU A 27 -14.23 1.34 -16.09
N TYR A 28 -13.54 2.37 -15.60
CA TYR A 28 -13.66 2.84 -14.23
C TYR A 28 -15.04 3.45 -13.96
N GLU A 29 -15.53 4.31 -14.87
CA GLU A 29 -16.85 4.94 -14.75
C GLU A 29 -18.01 3.93 -14.84
N LYS A 30 -17.86 2.86 -15.64
CA LYS A 30 -18.91 1.86 -15.81
C LYS A 30 -19.20 1.03 -14.57
N SER A 31 -18.17 0.75 -13.75
CA SER A 31 -18.34 -0.18 -12.63
C SER A 31 -18.47 0.51 -11.28
N GLY A 32 -17.95 1.73 -11.11
CA GLY A 32 -17.89 2.40 -9.80
C GLY A 32 -17.18 1.55 -8.72
N SER A 33 -16.49 0.49 -9.14
CA SER A 33 -16.06 -0.61 -8.28
C SER A 33 -14.54 -0.62 -8.17
N ILE A 34 -14.04 0.30 -7.35
CA ILE A 34 -12.59 0.47 -7.14
C ILE A 34 -11.92 -0.81 -6.67
N SER A 35 -12.61 -1.66 -5.89
CA SER A 35 -12.03 -2.90 -5.38
C SER A 35 -11.75 -3.92 -6.49
N TYR A 36 -12.71 -4.15 -7.39
CA TYR A 36 -12.55 -5.02 -8.54
C TYR A 36 -11.46 -4.51 -9.48
N PHE A 37 -11.41 -3.18 -9.69
CA PHE A 37 -10.30 -2.58 -10.42
C PHE A 37 -8.94 -2.87 -9.76
N LEU A 38 -8.81 -2.70 -8.45
CA LEU A 38 -7.55 -2.95 -7.75
C LEU A 38 -7.14 -4.43 -7.78
N LYS A 39 -8.12 -5.34 -7.84
CA LYS A 39 -7.87 -6.78 -8.02
C LYS A 39 -7.35 -7.09 -9.42
N ASP A 40 -8.01 -6.57 -10.46
CA ASP A 40 -7.65 -6.84 -11.86
C ASP A 40 -6.34 -6.14 -12.25
N TYR A 41 -6.03 -5.01 -11.62
CA TYR A 41 -4.86 -4.17 -11.90
C TYR A 41 -3.97 -3.97 -10.67
N TYR A 42 -3.75 -5.04 -9.92
CA TYR A 42 -3.01 -5.02 -8.65
C TYR A 42 -1.60 -4.43 -8.75
N GLU A 43 -0.96 -4.47 -9.93
CA GLU A 43 0.38 -3.90 -10.11
C GLU A 43 0.43 -2.41 -9.77
N PHE A 44 -0.67 -1.70 -10.01
CA PHE A 44 -0.79 -0.29 -9.69
C PHE A 44 -0.81 -0.05 -8.18
N PHE A 45 -1.56 -0.89 -7.46
CA PHE A 45 -1.57 -0.91 -6.01
C PHE A 45 -0.18 -1.24 -5.44
N ILE A 46 0.53 -2.20 -6.04
CA ILE A 46 1.90 -2.55 -5.66
C ILE A 46 2.87 -1.37 -5.89
N ASN A 47 2.78 -0.71 -7.05
CA ASN A 47 3.60 0.47 -7.35
C ASN A 47 3.34 1.61 -6.36
N TYR A 48 2.09 1.77 -5.90
CA TYR A 48 1.75 2.72 -4.85
C TYR A 48 2.35 2.32 -3.49
N LEU A 49 2.26 1.05 -3.11
CA LEU A 49 2.87 0.56 -1.86
C LEU A 49 4.38 0.78 -1.83
N ILE A 50 5.08 0.60 -2.95
CA ILE A 50 6.53 0.85 -3.06
C ILE A 50 6.87 2.34 -2.94
N LYS A 51 5.93 3.25 -3.22
CA LYS A 51 6.13 4.69 -2.98
C LYS A 51 5.99 5.07 -1.50
N ILE A 52 5.15 4.35 -0.76
CA ILE A 52 4.92 4.63 0.67
C ILE A 52 5.93 3.90 1.55
N PHE A 53 6.22 2.65 1.20
CA PHE A 53 7.13 1.78 1.92
C PHE A 53 8.36 1.51 1.06
N PRO A 54 9.57 1.46 1.63
CA PRO A 54 10.81 1.22 0.89
C PRO A 54 10.97 -0.25 0.46
N PHE A 55 9.88 -0.91 0.08
CA PHE A 55 9.88 -2.29 -0.39
C PHE A 55 10.44 -2.39 -1.81
N ARG A 56 11.29 -3.38 -2.03
CA ARG A 56 11.73 -3.75 -3.38
C ARG A 56 10.61 -4.48 -4.12
N LYS A 57 10.18 -3.96 -5.29
CA LYS A 57 9.11 -4.56 -6.12
C LYS A 57 9.26 -6.07 -6.32
N LYS A 58 10.46 -6.53 -6.66
CA LYS A 58 10.75 -7.95 -6.95
C LYS A 58 10.67 -8.87 -5.73
N SER A 59 10.79 -8.32 -4.53
CA SER A 59 10.73 -9.08 -3.27
C SER A 59 9.34 -9.16 -2.68
N LEU A 60 8.42 -8.32 -3.17
CA LEU A 60 7.02 -8.30 -2.77
C LEU A 60 6.23 -9.28 -3.64
N LYS A 61 5.49 -10.20 -2.99
CA LYS A 61 4.57 -11.11 -3.67
C LYS A 61 3.19 -10.95 -3.07
N ILE A 62 2.19 -11.07 -3.91
CA ILE A 62 0.80 -11.18 -3.49
C ILE A 62 0.50 -12.65 -3.26
N LEU A 63 -0.05 -12.97 -2.09
CA LEU A 63 -0.49 -14.30 -1.73
C LEU A 63 -1.97 -14.49 -2.05
N ASP A 64 -2.79 -13.49 -1.73
CA ASP A 64 -4.22 -13.52 -1.96
C ASP A 64 -4.78 -12.11 -2.22
N MET A 65 -5.89 -12.04 -2.96
CA MET A 65 -6.64 -10.82 -3.27
C MET A 65 -8.13 -11.09 -3.23
N GLN A 66 -8.83 -10.34 -2.39
CA GLN A 66 -10.27 -10.45 -2.21
C GLN A 66 -10.95 -9.10 -2.38
N THR A 67 -12.16 -9.15 -2.93
CA THR A 67 -13.02 -7.98 -3.15
C THR A 67 -14.40 -8.27 -2.53
N PRO A 68 -14.53 -8.21 -1.18
CA PRO A 68 -15.77 -8.59 -0.51
C PRO A 68 -16.96 -7.69 -0.87
N SER A 69 -16.68 -6.45 -1.30
CA SER A 69 -17.66 -5.50 -1.81
C SER A 69 -17.04 -4.66 -2.93
N PRO A 70 -17.82 -3.87 -3.68
CA PRO A 70 -17.30 -2.93 -4.69
C PRO A 70 -16.34 -1.85 -4.16
N LEU A 71 -16.29 -1.64 -2.84
CA LEU A 71 -15.43 -0.65 -2.19
C LEU A 71 -14.34 -1.28 -1.32
N ASP A 72 -14.52 -2.53 -0.90
CA ASP A 72 -13.57 -3.23 -0.03
C ASP A 72 -12.59 -4.07 -0.84
N TYR A 73 -11.31 -3.82 -0.63
CA TYR A 73 -10.21 -4.57 -1.24
C TYR A 73 -9.27 -5.07 -0.15
N ILE A 74 -9.12 -6.39 -0.06
CA ILE A 74 -8.23 -7.06 0.87
C ILE A 74 -7.12 -7.72 0.06
N VAL A 75 -5.87 -7.49 0.48
CA VAL A 75 -4.69 -8.03 -0.20
C VAL A 75 -3.72 -8.57 0.83
N GLU A 76 -3.36 -9.84 0.67
CA GLU A 76 -2.34 -10.47 1.46
C GLU A 76 -1.00 -10.38 0.72
N LEU A 77 0.02 -9.86 1.40
CA LEU A 77 1.34 -9.61 0.83
C LEU A 77 2.40 -10.32 1.66
N THR A 78 3.38 -10.90 0.98
CA THR A 78 4.64 -11.32 1.60
C THR A 78 5.79 -10.52 1.02
N TYR A 79 6.74 -10.15 1.89
CA TYR A 79 7.99 -9.50 1.49
C TYR A 79 9.17 -10.35 1.92
N ASN A 80 9.99 -10.74 0.94
CA ASN A 80 11.21 -11.48 1.19
C ASN A 80 12.38 -10.51 1.41
N PHE A 81 12.75 -10.32 2.67
CA PHE A 81 13.91 -9.54 3.05
C PHE A 81 15.20 -10.22 2.58
N LYS A 82 16.14 -9.45 2.03
CA LYS A 82 17.51 -9.95 1.83
C LYS A 82 18.25 -10.07 3.17
N GLN A 83 19.30 -10.89 3.19
CA GLN A 83 20.15 -11.04 4.38
C GLN A 83 20.71 -9.71 4.89
N ASP A 84 21.13 -8.81 4.00
CA ASP A 84 21.61 -7.47 4.40
C ASP A 84 20.50 -6.62 5.05
N GLU A 85 19.27 -6.70 4.54
CA GLU A 85 18.12 -6.00 5.14
C GLU A 85 17.83 -6.57 6.53
N ILE A 86 17.88 -7.89 6.69
CA ILE A 86 17.70 -8.56 8.00
C ILE A 86 18.80 -8.12 8.97
N LYS A 87 20.05 -8.04 8.52
CA LYS A 87 21.18 -7.59 9.35
C LYS A 87 20.98 -6.15 9.84
N ILE A 88 20.61 -5.24 8.94
CA ILE A 88 20.33 -3.84 9.29
C ILE A 88 19.15 -3.74 10.26
N ILE A 89 18.07 -4.48 10.02
CA ILE A 89 16.90 -4.51 10.92
C ILE A 89 17.32 -4.98 12.33
N ASN A 90 18.13 -6.04 12.41
CA ASN A 90 18.64 -6.54 13.68
C ASN A 90 19.56 -5.53 14.38
N GLU A 91 20.42 -4.82 13.64
CA GLU A 91 21.25 -3.74 14.19
C GLU A 91 20.39 -2.60 14.76
N ILE A 92 19.33 -2.19 14.06
CA ILE A 92 18.38 -1.17 14.53
C ILE A 92 17.65 -1.66 15.80
N LEU A 93 17.13 -2.90 15.78
CA LEU A 93 16.47 -3.53 16.94
C LEU A 93 17.37 -3.57 18.17
N ASN A 94 18.64 -3.93 17.98
CA ASN A 94 19.61 -4.05 19.07
C ASN A 94 20.16 -2.71 19.55
N SER A 95 20.03 -1.63 18.76
CA SER A 95 20.58 -0.30 19.10
C SER A 95 19.89 0.43 20.25
N LYS A 96 18.82 -0.13 20.85
CA LYS A 96 18.06 0.39 22.02
C LYS A 96 17.55 1.84 21.95
N ASN A 97 17.86 2.62 20.90
CA ASN A 97 17.34 3.96 20.64
C ASN A 97 16.01 3.91 19.89
N TRP A 98 15.08 3.09 20.39
CA TRP A 98 13.69 3.14 19.94
C TRP A 98 13.06 4.30 20.68
N GLU A 99 12.73 5.39 19.97
CA GLU A 99 11.90 6.45 20.55
C GLU A 99 10.69 5.78 21.20
N LYS A 100 10.55 5.96 22.52
CA LYS A 100 9.43 5.43 23.29
C LYS A 100 8.16 5.82 22.54
N LYS A 101 7.29 4.82 22.28
CA LYS A 101 5.97 5.02 21.69
C LYS A 101 5.37 6.32 22.24
N PRO A 102 4.84 7.23 21.40
CA PRO A 102 4.01 8.30 21.92
C PRO A 102 2.94 7.61 22.77
N GLU A 103 2.87 7.99 24.04
CA GLU A 103 1.96 7.40 25.01
C GLU A 103 0.58 7.27 24.37
N SER A 104 0.04 6.06 24.39
CA SER A 104 -1.33 5.81 23.99
C SER A 104 -2.21 6.78 24.76
N ILE A 105 -2.78 7.75 24.04
CA ILE A 105 -3.77 8.69 24.56
C ILE A 105 -4.90 7.82 25.11
N GLN A 106 -5.00 7.76 26.44
CA GLN A 106 -6.12 7.19 27.17
C GLN A 106 -7.39 8.02 26.93
#